data_AF-A0A2V9NGG1-F1
#
_entry.id   AF-A0A2V9NGG1-F1
#
_cell.length_a   1.000
_cell.length_b   1.000
_cell.length_c   1.000
_cell.angle_alpha   90.00
_cell.angle_beta   90.00
_cell.angle_gamma   90.00
#
_symmetry.space_group_name_H-M   'P 1'
#
loop_
_entity.id
_entity.type
_entity.pdbx_description
1 polymer ?
#
loop_
_entity_poly.entity_id
_entity_poly.type
_entity_poly.pdbx_seq_one_letter_code
_entity_poly.pdbx_strand_id
1 'polypeptide(L)'
;MTKRKHIHLIGVCGTAMASLAGMLNERGFHVTGSDAAAYPPMSDFLASMGIEVAQPFATENLTPRPDLVVVGNAISRGNVELEHVLDQRIPFCSMPQILHDEFLVGKEVIVIAGTHGKTTTTSMLSWIFESAGRAPSFLIGGIAENFGSSFRLGAGKHFIIEGDEYDTAFFDKGPKFLHYFPDALILTSVEFDHADIYKDLDAVETAFKRLVNVVPRRGRIVAFDTGHSLEACLARAYCPVERYGSETRSAWQMADLNLTPKNTSWRLLHHGQPWGEFEFALGGEYNVWNAIAATAMAAGFGISKETIAIALKTFKSVKRRLEVRAEVSGITIIDDFAHHPTAIAGTLTALRSRYPKGRVWAILEPRSNTLRRNILQAQLAKSLALADEVVIANVFKSDSIPEAERLNIAALAADIGKGARINSPHATSVRPVAVRTVAHCCQRACSAGSSAARSPAARDRSASACYPLLGLSHHSLSTPGESPHRASCRSADPRFATAGVERALPGSRFFPIRHRG
;
A
#
# COMPACT_ATOMS: atom_id res chain seq x y z
N MET A 1 29.47 -25.31 14.30
CA MET A 1 28.58 -24.24 13.80
C MET A 1 27.46 -24.06 14.81
N THR A 2 27.32 -22.88 15.42
CA THR A 2 26.17 -22.60 16.29
C THR A 2 24.88 -22.68 15.46
N LYS A 3 23.91 -23.49 15.90
CA LYS A 3 22.60 -23.62 15.23
C LYS A 3 21.97 -22.23 15.14
N ARG A 4 21.58 -21.80 13.93
CA ARG A 4 20.86 -20.53 13.75
C ARG A 4 19.51 -20.63 14.48
N LYS A 5 19.14 -19.58 15.22
CA LYS A 5 17.79 -19.52 15.83
C LYS A 5 16.74 -19.56 14.72
N HIS A 6 15.72 -20.39 14.92
CA HIS A 6 14.60 -20.59 14.00
C HIS A 6 13.42 -19.69 14.41
N ILE A 7 13.03 -18.80 13.51
CA ILE A 7 11.90 -17.90 13.67
C ILE A 7 10.83 -18.26 12.65
N HIS A 8 9.62 -18.53 13.13
CA HIS A 8 8.46 -18.79 12.27
C HIS A 8 7.49 -17.60 12.27
N LEU A 9 7.07 -17.14 11.09
CA LEU A 9 6.13 -16.02 10.95
C LEU A 9 4.75 -16.52 10.52
N ILE A 10 3.73 -16.34 11.35
CA ILE A 10 2.33 -16.66 11.01
C ILE A 10 1.69 -15.44 10.34
N GLY A 11 1.18 -15.60 9.11
CA GLY A 11 0.69 -14.50 8.27
C GLY A 11 1.81 -13.79 7.53
N VAL A 12 2.78 -14.55 7.02
CA VAL A 12 4.03 -14.03 6.44
C VAL A 12 3.81 -13.22 5.15
N CYS A 13 2.69 -13.40 4.44
CA CYS A 13 2.44 -12.70 3.18
C CYS A 13 1.95 -11.25 3.35
N GLY A 14 1.75 -10.77 4.58
CA GLY A 14 1.52 -9.35 4.83
C GLY A 14 2.75 -8.51 4.44
N THR A 15 2.57 -7.35 3.81
CA THR A 15 3.68 -6.52 3.28
C THR A 15 4.80 -6.26 4.31
N ALA A 16 4.43 -5.88 5.54
CA ALA A 16 5.39 -5.63 6.62
C ALA A 16 5.99 -6.94 7.17
N MET A 17 5.19 -8.00 7.25
CA MET A 17 5.66 -9.33 7.69
C MET A 17 6.68 -9.92 6.72
N ALA A 18 6.45 -9.80 5.41
CA ALA A 18 7.37 -10.28 4.39
C ALA A 18 8.70 -9.49 4.40
N SER A 19 8.63 -8.17 4.61
CA SER A 19 9.82 -7.34 4.76
C SER A 19 10.60 -7.70 6.02
N LEU A 20 9.92 -7.92 7.16
CA LEU A 20 10.54 -8.40 8.39
C LEU A 20 11.20 -9.78 8.19
N ALA A 21 10.53 -10.71 7.49
CA ALA A 21 11.09 -12.03 7.18
C ALA A 21 12.42 -11.90 6.42
N GLY A 22 12.46 -11.01 5.42
CA GLY A 22 13.68 -10.66 4.70
C GLY A 22 14.78 -10.10 5.60
N MET A 23 14.44 -9.14 6.47
CA MET A 23 15.39 -8.56 7.42
C MET A 23 15.97 -9.60 8.40
N LEU A 24 15.12 -10.50 8.93
CA LEU A 24 15.56 -11.57 9.83
C LEU A 24 16.48 -12.57 9.10
N ASN A 25 16.16 -12.89 7.85
CA ASN A 25 16.99 -13.75 7.02
C ASN A 25 18.36 -13.11 6.74
N GLU A 26 18.41 -11.82 6.35
CA GLU A 26 19.66 -11.06 6.19
C GLU A 26 20.47 -10.97 7.48
N ARG A 27 19.81 -10.90 8.64
CA ARG A 27 20.45 -10.90 9.96
C ARG A 27 21.07 -12.25 10.34
N GLY A 28 20.75 -13.31 9.60
CA GLY A 28 21.31 -14.66 9.76
C GLY A 28 20.43 -15.63 10.55
N PHE A 29 19.15 -15.31 10.76
CA PHE A 29 18.19 -16.25 11.34
C PHE A 29 17.78 -17.34 10.33
N HIS A 30 17.30 -18.48 10.83
CA HIS A 30 16.55 -19.43 9.99
C HIS A 30 15.09 -19.00 10.00
N VAL A 31 14.56 -18.59 8.85
CA VAL A 31 13.23 -17.98 8.75
C VAL A 31 12.30 -18.87 7.94
N THR A 32 11.16 -19.20 8.51
CA THR A 32 10.04 -19.87 7.83
C THR A 32 8.78 -19.05 8.05
N GLY A 33 7.75 -19.24 7.24
CA GLY A 33 6.44 -18.67 7.54
C GLY A 33 5.29 -19.43 6.93
N SER A 34 4.08 -19.02 7.31
CA SER A 34 2.83 -19.60 6.85
C SER A 34 1.84 -18.52 6.46
N ASP A 35 0.93 -18.85 5.55
CA ASP A 35 -0.24 -18.03 5.26
C ASP A 35 -1.44 -18.89 4.85
N ALA A 36 -2.63 -18.32 4.86
CA ALA A 36 -3.83 -19.01 4.37
C ALA A 36 -3.68 -19.34 2.88
N ALA A 37 -3.13 -18.39 2.12
CA ALA A 37 -2.72 -18.56 0.74
C ALA A 37 -1.66 -17.51 0.37
N ALA A 38 -0.63 -17.91 -0.36
CA ALA A 38 0.42 -17.04 -0.86
C ALA A 38 0.27 -16.87 -2.37
N TYR A 39 0.21 -15.61 -2.82
CA TYR A 39 0.12 -15.27 -4.23
C TYR A 39 1.12 -14.16 -4.58
N PRO A 40 1.50 -14.04 -5.86
CA PRO A 40 2.29 -12.92 -6.33
C PRO A 40 1.59 -11.58 -6.02
N PRO A 41 2.35 -10.53 -5.64
CA PRO A 41 3.81 -10.47 -5.66
C PRO A 41 4.50 -10.99 -4.39
N MET A 42 3.76 -11.29 -3.32
CA MET A 42 4.36 -11.60 -2.02
C MET A 42 5.01 -12.98 -1.97
N SER A 43 4.41 -13.98 -2.62
CA SER A 43 5.04 -15.30 -2.78
C SER A 43 6.40 -15.20 -3.47
N ASP A 44 6.46 -14.45 -4.58
CA ASP A 44 7.65 -14.33 -5.40
C ASP A 44 8.74 -13.54 -4.65
N PHE A 45 8.34 -12.53 -3.90
CA PHE A 45 9.23 -11.75 -3.05
C PHE A 45 9.89 -12.62 -1.97
N LEU A 46 9.11 -13.40 -1.22
CA LEU A 46 9.62 -14.32 -0.19
C LEU A 46 10.51 -15.42 -0.79
N ALA A 47 10.09 -16.01 -1.92
CA ALA A 47 10.87 -17.02 -2.63
C ALA A 47 12.21 -16.47 -3.14
N SER A 48 12.25 -15.22 -3.62
CA SER A 48 13.50 -14.57 -4.06
C SER A 48 14.54 -14.41 -2.94
N MET A 49 14.10 -14.43 -1.68
CA MET A 49 14.96 -14.39 -0.49
C MET A 49 15.25 -15.79 0.08
N GLY A 50 14.74 -16.85 -0.55
CA GLY A 50 14.87 -18.23 -0.08
C GLY A 50 14.04 -18.54 1.17
N ILE A 51 12.96 -17.80 1.42
CA ILE A 51 12.09 -17.99 2.59
C ILE A 51 10.93 -18.90 2.20
N GLU A 52 10.82 -20.03 2.90
CA GLU A 52 9.76 -21.02 2.68
C GLU A 52 8.43 -20.52 3.25
N VAL A 53 7.36 -20.65 2.45
CA VAL A 53 5.99 -20.27 2.82
C VAL A 53 5.08 -21.48 2.78
N ALA A 54 4.67 -21.96 3.96
CA ALA A 54 3.77 -23.07 4.11
C ALA A 54 2.29 -22.65 3.96
N GLN A 55 1.49 -23.52 3.35
CA GLN A 55 0.07 -23.28 3.07
C GLN A 55 -0.72 -24.61 3.06
N PRO A 56 -1.96 -24.64 3.58
CA PRO A 56 -2.57 -23.62 4.43
C PRO A 56 -1.92 -23.61 5.83
N PHE A 57 -2.48 -22.82 6.76
CA PHE A 57 -2.10 -22.91 8.16
C PHE A 57 -2.30 -24.35 8.69
N ALA A 58 -1.26 -24.91 9.29
CA ALA A 58 -1.24 -26.29 9.76
C ALA A 58 -0.22 -26.44 10.90
N THR A 59 -0.52 -27.26 11.90
CA THR A 59 0.37 -27.44 13.07
C THR A 59 1.74 -28.01 12.68
N GLU A 60 1.78 -28.78 11.58
CA GLU A 60 2.97 -29.36 10.97
C GLU A 60 3.95 -28.29 10.49
N ASN A 61 3.47 -27.08 10.16
CA ASN A 61 4.31 -25.95 9.74
C ASN A 61 5.23 -25.44 10.88
N LEU A 62 4.90 -25.79 12.12
CA LEU A 62 5.71 -25.51 13.32
C LEU A 62 6.66 -26.67 13.66
N THR A 63 6.89 -27.61 12.74
CA THR A 63 7.83 -28.72 12.87
C THR A 63 9.00 -28.54 11.88
N PRO A 64 10.26 -28.52 12.34
CA PRO A 64 10.70 -28.61 13.74
C PRO A 64 10.24 -27.40 14.57
N ARG A 65 10.12 -27.59 15.89
CA ARG A 65 9.68 -26.54 16.83
C ARG A 65 10.54 -25.28 16.66
N PRO A 66 9.95 -24.12 16.32
CA PRO A 66 10.69 -22.87 16.23
C PRO A 66 11.13 -22.37 17.61
N ASP A 67 12.23 -21.63 17.62
CA ASP A 67 12.74 -20.97 18.84
C ASP A 67 11.88 -19.75 19.21
N LEU A 68 11.24 -19.12 18.21
CA LEU A 68 10.33 -17.98 18.37
C LEU A 68 9.29 -17.96 17.24
N VAL A 69 8.07 -17.55 17.57
CA VAL A 69 7.02 -17.27 16.59
C VAL A 69 6.69 -15.78 16.55
N VAL A 70 6.60 -15.21 15.35
CA VAL A 70 6.10 -13.86 15.14
C VAL A 70 4.66 -13.96 14.63
N VAL A 71 3.73 -13.37 15.37
CA VAL A 71 2.30 -13.41 15.01
C VAL A 71 1.94 -12.12 14.28
N GLY A 72 1.51 -12.24 13.03
CA GLY A 72 1.01 -11.11 12.25
C GLY A 72 -0.31 -10.56 12.80
N ASN A 73 -0.57 -9.27 12.60
CA ASN A 73 -1.75 -8.60 13.17
C ASN A 73 -3.09 -9.12 12.61
N ALA A 74 -3.08 -9.69 11.40
CA ALA A 74 -4.26 -10.32 10.80
C ALA A 74 -4.64 -11.66 11.44
N ILE A 75 -3.77 -12.25 12.27
CA ILE A 75 -4.01 -13.56 12.89
C ILE A 75 -4.82 -13.37 14.18
N SER A 76 -5.87 -14.17 14.35
CA SER A 76 -6.77 -14.17 15.51
C SER A 76 -6.88 -15.56 16.13
N ARG A 77 -7.46 -15.64 17.33
CA ARG A 77 -7.80 -16.91 17.99
C ARG A 77 -8.64 -17.80 17.07
N GLY A 78 -8.44 -19.11 17.18
CA GLY A 78 -9.01 -20.12 16.29
C GLY A 78 -8.14 -20.45 15.07
N ASN A 79 -7.06 -19.71 14.82
CA ASN A 79 -6.04 -20.12 13.87
C ASN A 79 -5.27 -21.33 14.42
N VAL A 80 -5.20 -22.42 13.66
CA VAL A 80 -4.66 -23.72 14.12
C VAL A 80 -3.19 -23.65 14.58
N GLU A 81 -2.36 -22.85 13.91
CA GLU A 81 -0.96 -22.67 14.31
C GLU A 81 -0.85 -21.83 15.57
N LEU A 82 -1.62 -20.75 15.65
CA LEU A 82 -1.63 -19.90 16.84
C LEU A 82 -2.10 -20.68 18.07
N GLU A 83 -3.17 -21.47 17.98
CA GLU A 83 -3.62 -22.30 19.10
C GLU A 83 -2.53 -23.29 19.52
N HIS A 84 -1.84 -23.93 18.56
CA HIS A 84 -0.72 -24.82 18.87
C HIS A 84 0.45 -24.09 19.57
N VAL A 85 0.79 -22.87 19.14
CA VAL A 85 1.80 -22.02 19.79
C VAL A 85 1.43 -21.76 21.25
N LEU A 86 0.16 -21.47 21.53
CA LEU A 86 -0.35 -21.21 22.87
C LEU A 86 -0.35 -22.49 23.73
N ASP A 87 -0.80 -23.61 23.19
CA ASP A 87 -0.88 -24.90 23.88
C ASP A 87 0.51 -25.43 24.27
N GLN A 88 1.46 -25.36 23.33
CA GLN A 88 2.83 -25.84 23.52
C GLN A 88 3.75 -24.82 24.20
N ARG A 89 3.23 -23.63 24.53
CA ARG A 89 3.98 -22.51 25.11
C ARG A 89 5.25 -22.22 24.31
N ILE A 90 5.13 -22.21 22.98
CA ILE A 90 6.22 -21.77 22.11
C ILE A 90 6.37 -20.26 22.32
N PRO A 91 7.60 -19.73 22.54
CA PRO A 91 7.80 -18.30 22.66
C PRO A 91 7.23 -17.58 21.46
N PHE A 92 6.48 -16.51 21.67
CA PHE A 92 5.92 -15.70 20.60
C PHE A 92 5.96 -14.21 20.90
N CYS A 93 5.98 -13.41 19.85
CA CYS A 93 5.98 -11.95 19.92
C CYS A 93 5.22 -11.37 18.72
N SER A 94 5.03 -10.05 18.73
CA SER A 94 4.45 -9.33 17.61
C SER A 94 5.54 -8.87 16.62
N MET A 95 5.12 -8.53 15.40
CA MET A 95 5.99 -7.96 14.37
C MET A 95 6.77 -6.72 14.86
N PRO A 96 6.14 -5.66 15.43
CA PRO A 96 6.89 -4.49 15.86
C PRO A 96 7.76 -4.75 17.10
N GLN A 97 7.44 -5.74 17.93
CA GLN A 97 8.28 -6.12 19.07
C GLN A 97 9.61 -6.72 18.61
N ILE A 98 9.59 -7.74 17.75
CA ILE A 98 10.86 -8.32 17.25
C ILE A 98 11.64 -7.33 16.39
N LEU A 99 10.94 -6.43 15.68
CA LEU A 99 11.58 -5.35 14.95
C LEU A 99 12.38 -4.44 15.89
N HIS A 100 11.78 -4.06 17.02
CA HIS A 100 12.46 -3.31 18.06
C HIS A 100 13.68 -4.07 18.59
N ASP A 101 13.47 -5.30 19.06
CA ASP A 101 14.47 -6.07 19.80
C ASP A 101 15.70 -6.41 18.95
N GLU A 102 15.51 -6.73 17.66
CA GLU A 102 16.59 -7.20 16.78
C GLU A 102 17.21 -6.10 15.91
N PHE A 103 16.52 -4.98 15.67
CA PHE A 103 16.94 -3.99 14.68
C PHE A 103 16.97 -2.53 15.16
N LEU A 104 16.14 -2.15 16.12
CA LEU A 104 16.08 -0.76 16.59
C LEU A 104 16.98 -0.51 17.81
N VAL A 105 17.19 -1.52 18.66
CA VAL A 105 18.09 -1.40 19.82
C VAL A 105 19.49 -0.99 19.37
N GLY A 106 19.99 0.11 19.94
CA GLY A 106 21.32 0.67 19.63
C GLY A 106 21.39 1.52 18.35
N LYS A 107 20.26 1.77 17.67
CA LYS A 107 20.15 2.73 16.57
C LYS A 107 19.57 4.06 17.05
N GLU A 108 19.82 5.13 16.28
CA GLU A 108 19.04 6.37 16.36
C GLU A 108 17.80 6.23 15.48
N VAL A 109 16.63 6.14 16.11
CA VAL A 109 15.38 5.79 15.41
C VAL A 109 14.64 7.05 14.97
N ILE A 110 14.35 7.13 13.67
CA ILE A 110 13.58 8.22 13.06
C ILE A 110 12.25 7.65 12.56
N VAL A 111 11.16 7.99 13.24
CA VAL A 111 9.81 7.54 12.90
C VAL A 111 9.10 8.60 12.05
N ILE A 112 8.44 8.18 10.99
CA ILE A 112 7.56 9.04 10.19
C ILE A 112 6.14 8.55 10.38
N ALA A 113 5.31 9.32 11.09
CA ALA A 113 3.93 8.97 11.37
C ALA A 113 2.95 10.03 10.86
N GLY A 114 1.69 9.64 10.76
CA GLY A 114 0.58 10.49 10.36
C GLY A 114 -0.34 9.78 9.37
N THR A 115 -1.55 10.27 9.14
CA THR A 115 -2.54 9.54 8.33
C THR A 115 -2.06 9.41 6.87
N HIS A 116 -1.48 10.48 6.31
CA HIS A 116 -1.03 10.52 4.90
C HIS A 116 0.47 10.76 4.78
N GLY A 117 1.06 10.43 3.61
CA GLY A 117 2.43 10.82 3.28
C GLY A 117 3.57 10.05 3.97
N LYS A 118 3.28 9.13 4.90
CA LYS A 118 4.29 8.32 5.63
C LYS A 118 5.30 7.65 4.69
N THR A 119 4.82 6.85 3.75
CA THR A 119 5.68 6.06 2.85
C THR A 119 6.56 6.91 1.96
N THR A 120 6.00 7.96 1.36
CA THR A 120 6.78 8.86 0.49
C THR A 120 7.82 9.63 1.30
N THR A 121 7.46 10.16 2.46
CA THR A 121 8.37 10.93 3.33
C THR A 121 9.49 10.05 3.90
N THR A 122 9.18 8.82 4.33
CA THR A 122 10.18 7.84 4.80
C THR A 122 11.16 7.48 3.70
N SER A 123 10.67 7.31 2.46
CA SER A 123 11.51 7.00 1.29
C SER A 123 12.40 8.17 0.90
N MET A 124 11.87 9.40 0.90
CA MET A 124 12.65 10.62 0.65
C MET A 124 13.74 10.79 1.70
N LEU A 125 13.41 10.66 2.99
CA LEU A 125 14.37 10.80 4.08
C LEU A 125 15.47 9.73 4.00
N SER A 126 15.09 8.48 3.73
CA SER A 126 16.05 7.38 3.54
C SER A 126 17.00 7.65 2.37
N TRP A 127 16.48 8.17 1.26
CA TRP A 127 17.29 8.53 0.09
C TRP A 127 18.23 9.72 0.35
N ILE A 128 17.78 10.71 1.12
CA ILE A 128 18.63 11.83 1.56
C ILE A 128 19.78 11.32 2.43
N PHE A 129 19.51 10.44 3.40
CA PHE A 129 20.53 9.88 4.27
C PHE A 129 21.52 8.98 3.50
N GLU A 130 21.02 8.18 2.56
CA GLU A 130 21.87 7.39 1.65
C GLU A 130 22.79 8.31 0.82
N SER A 131 22.22 9.35 0.19
CA SER A 131 22.96 10.32 -0.62
C SER A 131 24.01 11.09 0.18
N ALA A 132 23.79 11.24 1.49
CA ALA A 132 24.73 11.82 2.44
C ALA A 132 25.80 10.84 2.95
N GLY A 133 25.85 9.60 2.41
CA GLY A 133 26.79 8.58 2.85
C GLY A 133 26.55 8.08 4.27
N ARG A 134 25.34 8.28 4.83
CA ARG A 134 25.00 7.87 6.20
C ARG A 134 24.59 6.40 6.31
N ALA A 135 24.37 5.72 5.18
CA ALA A 135 24.02 4.30 5.08
C ALA A 135 22.94 3.86 6.08
N PRO A 136 21.73 4.46 6.05
CA PRO A 136 20.68 4.18 7.03
C PRO A 136 20.15 2.75 6.86
N SER A 137 19.73 2.14 7.97
CA SER A 137 18.74 1.07 7.90
C SER A 137 17.36 1.67 7.69
N PHE A 138 16.47 0.97 6.99
CA PHE A 138 15.09 1.41 6.86
C PHE A 138 14.09 0.27 6.70
N LEU A 139 12.84 0.55 7.07
CA LEU A 139 11.67 -0.25 6.76
C LEU A 139 10.53 0.66 6.26
N ILE A 140 10.15 0.46 5.01
CA ILE A 140 9.20 1.27 4.23
C ILE A 140 8.03 0.35 3.84
N GLY A 141 6.79 0.82 3.99
CA GLY A 141 5.54 0.13 3.66
C GLY A 141 5.28 -0.06 2.16
N GLY A 142 6.30 0.16 1.32
CA GLY A 142 6.26 0.01 -0.13
C GLY A 142 7.68 -0.07 -0.70
N ILE A 143 7.79 -0.46 -1.98
CA ILE A 143 9.08 -0.57 -2.66
C ILE A 143 9.55 0.84 -3.04
N ALA A 144 10.59 1.32 -2.36
CA ALA A 144 11.24 2.58 -2.69
C ALA A 144 12.09 2.39 -3.96
N GLU A 145 11.75 3.10 -5.04
CA GLU A 145 12.30 2.80 -6.37
C GLU A 145 13.81 3.08 -6.48
N ASN A 146 14.31 4.06 -5.73
CA ASN A 146 15.74 4.34 -5.63
C ASN A 146 16.54 3.13 -5.07
N PHE A 147 15.92 2.31 -4.23
CA PHE A 147 16.55 1.17 -3.58
C PHE A 147 16.15 -0.19 -4.18
N GLY A 148 15.01 -0.25 -4.88
CA GLY A 148 14.44 -1.50 -5.39
C GLY A 148 13.89 -2.44 -4.30
N SER A 149 13.79 -1.96 -3.05
CA SER A 149 13.39 -2.74 -1.87
C SER A 149 12.49 -1.93 -0.94
N SER A 150 11.74 -2.62 -0.08
CA SER A 150 10.99 -2.05 1.05
C SER A 150 11.82 -1.97 2.33
N PHE A 151 12.98 -2.61 2.40
CA PHE A 151 13.85 -2.57 3.58
C PHE A 151 15.33 -2.60 3.19
N ARG A 152 16.19 -2.19 4.12
CA ARG A 152 17.65 -2.36 4.04
C ARG A 152 18.26 -2.35 5.42
N LEU A 153 19.27 -3.20 5.66
CA LEU A 153 20.12 -3.16 6.84
C LEU A 153 21.41 -2.40 6.54
N GLY A 154 21.42 -1.10 6.85
CA GLY A 154 22.56 -0.23 6.64
C GLY A 154 23.60 -0.34 7.75
N ALA A 155 24.87 -0.04 7.42
CA ALA A 155 25.97 -0.01 8.38
C ALA A 155 25.95 1.24 9.29
N GLY A 156 25.16 2.26 8.94
CA GLY A 156 25.03 3.49 9.70
C GLY A 156 24.29 3.33 11.02
N LYS A 157 24.33 4.37 11.85
CA LYS A 157 23.67 4.39 13.17
C LYS A 157 22.17 4.65 13.13
N HIS A 158 21.63 5.14 12.00
CA HIS A 158 20.22 5.55 11.91
C HIS A 158 19.33 4.40 11.44
N PHE A 159 18.11 4.35 11.98
CA PHE A 159 17.02 3.51 11.47
C PHE A 159 15.82 4.40 11.12
N ILE A 160 15.41 4.40 9.85
CA ILE A 160 14.32 5.23 9.34
C ILE A 160 13.10 4.35 9.08
N ILE A 161 11.96 4.63 9.71
CA ILE A 161 10.81 3.73 9.71
C ILE A 161 9.47 4.45 9.65
N GLU A 162 8.50 3.86 8.94
CA GLU A 162 7.11 4.28 8.95
C GLU A 162 6.44 3.93 10.29
N GLY A 163 5.88 4.95 10.95
CA GLY A 163 5.04 4.80 12.12
C GLY A 163 3.63 4.39 11.73
N ASP A 164 3.35 3.08 11.77
CA ASP A 164 2.03 2.51 11.52
C ASP A 164 1.14 2.60 12.78
N GLU A 165 0.02 3.29 12.62
CA GLU A 165 -1.01 3.49 13.63
C GLU A 165 -1.95 2.29 13.81
N TYR A 166 -1.86 1.25 12.96
CA TYR A 166 -2.68 0.04 13.12
C TYR A 166 -2.32 -0.76 14.37
N ASP A 167 -3.26 -1.60 14.83
CA ASP A 167 -3.03 -2.55 15.91
C ASP A 167 -1.87 -3.53 15.63
N THR A 168 -1.28 -4.02 16.71
CA THR A 168 -0.02 -4.77 16.68
C THR A 168 -0.22 -6.27 16.50
N ALA A 169 -1.09 -6.88 17.30
CA ALA A 169 -1.39 -8.31 17.28
C ALA A 169 -2.73 -8.60 18.00
N PHE A 170 -3.17 -9.87 18.01
CA PHE A 170 -4.38 -10.24 18.74
C PHE A 170 -4.30 -9.96 20.25
N PHE A 171 -3.09 -9.99 20.84
CA PHE A 171 -2.82 -9.75 22.26
C PHE A 171 -2.33 -8.33 22.57
N ASP A 172 -2.06 -7.52 21.54
CA ASP A 172 -1.63 -6.13 21.69
C ASP A 172 -2.41 -5.26 20.70
N LYS A 173 -3.40 -4.56 21.22
CA LYS A 173 -4.26 -3.65 20.46
C LYS A 173 -3.72 -2.22 20.38
N GLY A 174 -2.50 -2.00 20.87
CA GLY A 174 -1.79 -0.75 20.70
C GLY A 174 -1.27 -0.56 19.26
N PRO A 175 -1.11 0.69 18.82
CA PRO A 175 -0.44 1.02 17.57
C PRO A 175 0.98 0.47 17.49
N LYS A 176 1.40 0.00 16.31
CA LYS A 176 2.76 -0.55 16.10
C LYS A 176 3.86 0.45 16.43
N PHE A 177 3.66 1.72 16.12
CA PHE A 177 4.68 2.75 16.36
C PHE A 177 5.07 2.94 17.83
N LEU A 178 4.28 2.43 18.79
CA LEU A 178 4.59 2.57 20.20
C LEU A 178 5.74 1.65 20.65
N HIS A 179 6.10 0.69 19.81
CA HIS A 179 7.25 -0.20 20.01
C HIS A 179 8.56 0.40 19.48
N TYR A 180 8.52 1.50 18.73
CA TYR A 180 9.71 1.99 18.00
C TYR A 180 10.59 2.95 18.81
N PHE A 181 10.06 3.53 19.89
CA PHE A 181 10.77 4.48 20.77
C PHE A 181 11.64 5.52 20.02
N PRO A 182 11.02 6.38 19.19
CA PRO A 182 11.74 7.32 18.33
C PRO A 182 12.67 8.27 19.09
N ASP A 183 13.88 8.48 18.57
CA ASP A 183 14.72 9.65 18.89
C ASP A 183 14.23 10.90 18.17
N ALA A 184 13.74 10.73 16.94
CA ALA A 184 13.19 11.79 16.13
C ALA A 184 11.88 11.35 15.47
N LEU A 185 10.96 12.29 15.30
CA LEU A 185 9.63 12.03 14.77
C LEU A 185 9.24 13.06 13.71
N ILE A 186 8.72 12.59 12.58
CA ILE A 186 7.96 13.41 11.64
C ILE A 186 6.48 13.13 11.85
N LEU A 187 5.66 14.17 12.00
CA LEU A 187 4.20 14.09 12.01
C LEU A 187 3.61 14.83 10.80
N THR A 188 3.06 14.08 9.86
CA THR A 188 2.55 14.62 8.58
C THR A 188 1.11 15.11 8.68
N SER A 189 0.21 14.34 9.29
CA SER A 189 -1.20 14.67 9.49
C SER A 189 -1.83 13.76 10.55
N VAL A 190 -2.95 14.19 11.16
CA VAL A 190 -3.76 13.36 12.06
C VAL A 190 -5.24 13.55 11.71
N GLU A 191 -5.77 12.58 10.96
CA GLU A 191 -7.15 12.53 10.47
C GLU A 191 -7.78 11.19 10.87
N PHE A 192 -9.11 11.13 10.83
CA PHE A 192 -9.84 9.90 11.12
C PHE A 192 -9.69 8.89 9.98
N ASP A 193 -9.03 7.78 10.27
CA ASP A 193 -8.88 6.62 9.39
C ASP A 193 -8.86 5.34 10.25
N HIS A 194 -8.73 4.19 9.60
CA HIS A 194 -8.79 2.86 10.20
C HIS A 194 -10.02 2.67 11.09
N ALA A 195 -11.19 2.97 10.53
CA ALA A 195 -12.49 2.94 11.21
C ALA A 195 -12.90 1.53 11.71
N ASP A 196 -12.13 0.49 11.41
CA ASP A 196 -12.25 -0.85 11.96
C ASP A 196 -11.60 -1.03 13.35
N ILE A 197 -10.62 -0.19 13.70
CA ILE A 197 -9.91 -0.25 14.99
C ILE A 197 -10.04 1.03 15.82
N TYR A 198 -10.27 2.18 15.17
CA TYR A 198 -10.54 3.44 15.84
C TYR A 198 -12.02 3.77 15.78
N LYS A 199 -12.58 4.07 16.94
CA LYS A 199 -13.98 4.48 17.08
C LYS A 199 -14.23 5.86 16.45
N ASP A 200 -13.32 6.79 16.69
CA ASP A 200 -13.46 8.20 16.36
C ASP A 200 -12.07 8.87 16.28
N LEU A 201 -12.05 10.16 15.91
CA LEU A 201 -10.83 10.95 15.81
C LEU A 201 -10.10 11.09 17.17
N ASP A 202 -10.84 11.16 18.28
CA ASP A 202 -10.26 11.25 19.63
C ASP A 202 -9.42 10.01 19.97
N ALA A 203 -9.88 8.83 19.55
CA ALA A 203 -9.13 7.58 19.69
C ALA A 203 -7.83 7.61 18.85
N VAL A 204 -7.88 8.14 17.62
CA VAL A 204 -6.70 8.34 16.78
C VAL A 204 -5.73 9.32 17.45
N GLU A 205 -6.21 10.50 17.88
CA GLU A 205 -5.39 11.48 18.59
C GLU A 205 -4.73 10.90 19.83
N THR A 206 -5.43 10.04 20.58
CA THR A 206 -4.87 9.39 21.77
C THR A 206 -3.66 8.52 21.41
N ALA A 207 -3.70 7.80 20.30
CA ALA A 207 -2.57 7.03 19.81
C ALA A 207 -1.36 7.93 19.46
N PHE A 208 -1.59 9.03 18.75
CA PHE A 208 -0.54 9.98 18.39
C PHE A 208 0.00 10.77 19.59
N LYS A 209 -0.84 11.16 20.56
CA LYS A 209 -0.42 11.75 21.84
C LYS A 209 0.55 10.83 22.59
N ARG A 210 0.29 9.52 22.58
CA ARG A 210 1.20 8.51 23.18
C ARG A 210 2.52 8.42 22.42
N LEU A 211 2.51 8.47 21.09
CA LEU A 211 3.73 8.49 20.27
C LEU A 211 4.58 9.75 20.57
N VAL A 212 3.97 10.93 20.63
CA VAL A 212 4.66 12.18 20.98
C VAL A 212 5.26 12.10 22.38
N ASN A 213 4.54 11.50 23.33
CA ASN A 213 4.98 11.39 24.73
C ASN A 213 6.22 10.52 24.92
N VAL A 214 6.49 9.54 24.04
CA VAL A 214 7.67 8.67 24.14
C VAL A 214 8.92 9.25 23.49
N VAL A 215 8.81 10.35 22.74
CA VAL A 215 9.99 11.04 22.19
C VAL A 215 10.81 11.64 23.33
N PRO A 216 12.13 11.36 23.43
CA PRO A 216 12.94 11.81 24.56
C PRO A 216 13.16 13.32 24.51
N ARG A 217 13.46 13.94 25.66
CA ARG A 217 13.75 15.39 25.76
C ARG A 217 14.89 15.87 24.84
N ARG A 218 15.87 14.99 24.59
CA ARG A 218 17.00 15.24 23.65
C ARG A 218 16.60 15.13 22.18
N GLY A 219 15.44 14.55 21.93
CA GLY A 219 14.94 14.24 20.60
C GLY A 219 14.39 15.48 19.89
N ARG A 220 13.69 15.24 18.78
CA ARG A 220 13.06 16.32 18.00
C ARG A 220 11.80 15.85 17.30
N ILE A 221 10.89 16.79 17.09
CA ILE A 221 9.71 16.57 16.26
C ILE A 221 9.68 17.60 15.13
N VAL A 222 9.47 17.13 13.91
CA VAL A 222 9.09 17.96 12.75
C VAL A 222 7.64 17.67 12.44
N ALA A 223 6.77 18.67 12.55
CA ALA A 223 5.34 18.46 12.38
C ALA A 223 4.73 19.47 11.41
N PHE A 224 3.70 19.04 10.68
CA PHE A 224 2.93 19.97 9.85
C PHE A 224 2.31 21.06 10.71
N ASP A 225 2.02 22.22 10.12
CA ASP A 225 1.54 23.38 10.86
C ASP A 225 0.02 23.48 10.93
N THR A 226 -0.69 22.70 10.12
CA THR A 226 -2.14 22.81 10.01
C THR A 226 -2.83 21.58 10.61
N GLY A 227 -3.89 21.82 11.39
CA GLY A 227 -4.83 20.80 11.86
C GLY A 227 -4.99 20.78 13.38
N HIS A 228 -6.24 20.89 13.86
CA HIS A 228 -6.56 20.87 15.29
C HIS A 228 -6.02 19.62 16.00
N SER A 229 -6.20 18.45 15.38
CA SER A 229 -5.78 17.16 15.94
C SER A 229 -4.27 17.09 16.13
N LEU A 230 -3.51 17.68 15.21
CA LEU A 230 -2.06 17.68 15.26
C LEU A 230 -1.56 18.63 16.37
N GLU A 231 -2.19 19.81 16.55
CA GLU A 231 -1.94 20.67 17.72
C GLU A 231 -2.26 19.95 19.04
N ALA A 232 -3.40 19.28 19.11
CA ALA A 232 -3.82 18.53 20.29
C ALA A 232 -2.82 17.41 20.63
N CYS A 233 -2.22 16.77 19.63
CA CYS A 233 -1.19 15.76 19.82
C CYS A 233 0.14 16.34 20.35
N LEU A 234 0.50 17.54 19.90
CA LEU A 234 1.79 18.17 20.21
C LEU A 234 1.79 19.00 21.50
N ALA A 235 0.62 19.33 22.05
CA ALA A 235 0.46 20.19 23.21
C ALA A 235 1.29 19.78 24.44
N ARG A 236 1.68 18.50 24.54
CA ARG A 236 2.50 17.94 25.63
C ARG A 236 3.81 17.31 25.15
N ALA A 237 4.37 17.80 24.04
CA ALA A 237 5.71 17.41 23.62
C ALA A 237 6.77 17.85 24.64
N TYR A 238 7.70 16.96 24.98
CA TYR A 238 8.79 17.23 25.93
C TYR A 238 10.13 17.57 25.26
N CYS A 239 10.15 17.61 23.93
CA CYS A 239 11.31 17.95 23.11
C CYS A 239 10.99 19.14 22.19
N PRO A 240 11.99 19.75 21.54
CA PRO A 240 11.76 20.77 20.52
C PRO A 240 10.84 20.26 19.40
N VAL A 241 9.89 21.12 19.00
CA VAL A 241 8.98 20.91 17.88
C VAL A 241 9.22 21.99 16.84
N GLU A 242 9.63 21.60 15.65
CA GLU A 242 9.72 22.49 14.49
C GLU A 242 8.53 22.26 13.57
N ARG A 243 7.97 23.37 13.07
CA ARG A 243 6.81 23.35 12.18
C ARG A 243 7.21 23.55 10.74
N TYR A 244 6.54 22.83 9.84
CA TYR A 244 6.61 23.07 8.41
C TYR A 244 5.21 23.27 7.83
N GLY A 245 5.08 24.15 6.84
CA GLY A 245 3.83 24.41 6.12
C GLY A 245 3.73 25.86 5.64
N SER A 246 2.51 26.39 5.56
CA SER A 246 2.19 27.71 5.00
C SER A 246 1.92 28.79 6.04
N GLU A 247 1.75 28.46 7.32
CA GLU A 247 1.48 29.41 8.39
C GLU A 247 2.74 30.23 8.76
N THR A 248 2.54 31.45 9.26
CA THR A 248 3.62 32.35 9.66
C THR A 248 4.49 31.82 10.80
N ARG A 249 3.96 30.92 11.62
CA ARG A 249 4.68 30.26 12.71
C ARG A 249 5.58 29.11 12.24
N SER A 250 5.48 28.70 10.98
CA SER A 250 6.27 27.59 10.44
C SER A 250 7.72 28.00 10.25
N ALA A 251 8.62 27.25 10.88
CA ALA A 251 10.05 27.42 10.69
C ALA A 251 10.43 27.10 9.24
N TRP A 252 9.78 26.12 8.64
CA TRP A 252 10.04 25.68 7.26
C TRP A 252 8.85 26.01 6.36
N GLN A 253 9.04 26.92 5.41
CA GLN A 253 7.96 27.41 4.54
C GLN A 253 8.29 27.25 3.07
N MET A 254 7.29 26.83 2.29
CA MET A 254 7.37 26.80 0.84
C MET A 254 7.16 28.20 0.26
N ALA A 255 7.97 28.58 -0.72
CA ALA A 255 7.81 29.77 -1.54
C ALA A 255 8.00 29.43 -3.02
N ASP A 256 7.42 30.24 -3.91
CA ASP A 256 7.64 30.17 -5.35
C ASP A 256 7.42 28.78 -5.96
N LEU A 257 6.34 28.10 -5.54
CA LEU A 257 5.98 26.78 -6.07
C LEU A 257 5.67 26.87 -7.56
N ASN A 258 6.39 26.09 -8.36
CA ASN A 258 6.18 25.92 -9.78
C ASN A 258 5.88 24.45 -10.11
N LEU A 259 4.65 24.18 -10.54
CA LEU A 259 4.18 22.87 -10.93
C LEU A 259 4.12 22.79 -12.47
N THR A 260 4.96 21.94 -13.06
CA THR A 260 4.97 21.72 -14.50
C THR A 260 4.68 20.25 -14.85
N PRO A 261 4.35 19.93 -16.11
CA PRO A 261 4.12 18.56 -16.56
C PRO A 261 5.31 17.59 -16.40
N LYS A 262 6.53 18.07 -16.13
CA LYS A 262 7.72 17.21 -16.00
C LYS A 262 8.48 17.42 -14.69
N ASN A 263 8.37 18.60 -14.09
CA ASN A 263 9.16 19.02 -12.94
C ASN A 263 8.28 19.76 -11.93
N THR A 264 8.59 19.59 -10.65
CA THR A 264 8.08 20.44 -9.57
C THR A 264 9.28 21.10 -8.92
N SER A 265 9.25 22.42 -8.78
CA SER A 265 10.31 23.19 -8.14
C SER A 265 9.75 24.20 -7.14
N TRP A 266 10.50 24.49 -6.09
CA TRP A 266 10.11 25.47 -5.07
C TRP A 266 11.36 26.05 -4.39
N ARG A 267 11.19 27.21 -3.75
CA ARG A 267 12.14 27.77 -2.80
C ARG A 267 11.70 27.40 -1.38
N LEU A 268 12.65 27.02 -0.54
CA LEU A 268 12.42 26.72 0.86
C LEU A 268 12.96 27.87 1.72
N LEU A 269 12.12 28.37 2.61
CA LEU A 269 12.49 29.34 3.62
C LEU A 269 12.70 28.63 4.95
N HIS A 270 13.70 29.07 5.72
CA HIS A 270 13.93 28.69 7.10
C HIS A 270 13.88 29.94 7.98
N HIS A 271 12.92 30.00 8.92
CA HIS A 271 12.61 31.20 9.72
C HIS A 271 12.42 32.47 8.86
N GLY A 272 11.67 32.34 7.77
CA GLY A 272 11.38 33.44 6.83
C GLY A 272 12.55 33.85 5.94
N GLN A 273 13.74 33.27 6.11
CA GLN A 273 14.91 33.56 5.27
C GLN A 273 15.08 32.50 4.18
N PRO A 274 15.50 32.86 2.94
CA PRO A 274 15.81 31.89 1.91
C PRO A 274 16.86 30.87 2.38
N TRP A 275 16.53 29.58 2.32
CA TRP A 275 17.41 28.50 2.77
C TRP A 275 17.99 27.69 1.61
N GLY A 276 17.15 27.35 0.63
CA GLY A 276 17.58 26.63 -0.57
C GLY A 276 16.49 26.55 -1.64
N GLU A 277 16.88 26.08 -2.81
CA GLU A 277 15.98 25.80 -3.93
C GLU A 277 16.01 24.31 -4.23
N PHE A 278 14.84 23.75 -4.49
CA PHE A 278 14.65 22.32 -4.61
C PHE A 278 13.77 22.01 -5.80
N GLU A 279 14.01 20.84 -6.39
CA GLU A 279 13.20 20.31 -7.47
C GLU A 279 13.16 18.79 -7.43
N PHE A 280 12.11 18.22 -8.01
CA PHE A 280 12.00 16.79 -8.27
C PHE A 280 11.09 16.49 -9.47
N ALA A 281 11.11 15.24 -9.93
CA ALA A 281 10.25 14.79 -11.03
C ALA A 281 8.79 14.51 -10.65
N LEU A 282 8.49 14.33 -9.34
CA LEU A 282 7.14 14.04 -8.86
C LEU A 282 6.18 15.21 -9.10
N GLY A 283 4.89 14.89 -9.18
CA GLY A 283 3.81 15.88 -9.24
C GLY A 283 3.12 16.06 -7.89
N GLY A 284 2.45 17.20 -7.73
CA GLY A 284 1.58 17.48 -6.59
C GLY A 284 2.27 18.24 -5.46
N GLU A 285 1.59 19.28 -4.99
CA GLU A 285 2.02 20.08 -3.84
C GLU A 285 2.21 19.23 -2.57
N TYR A 286 1.37 18.21 -2.35
CA TYR A 286 1.51 17.32 -1.20
C TYR A 286 2.87 16.59 -1.15
N ASN A 287 3.49 16.32 -2.31
CA ASN A 287 4.84 15.76 -2.34
C ASN A 287 5.91 16.78 -1.98
N VAL A 288 5.66 18.07 -2.21
CA VAL A 288 6.53 19.16 -1.73
C VAL A 288 6.47 19.23 -0.21
N TRP A 289 5.28 19.09 0.39
CA TRP A 289 5.15 19.00 1.85
C TRP A 289 5.89 17.80 2.44
N ASN A 290 5.80 16.62 1.82
CA ASN A 290 6.58 15.45 2.21
C ASN A 290 8.10 15.72 2.12
N ALA A 291 8.55 16.38 1.04
CA ALA A 291 9.96 16.71 0.85
C ALA A 291 10.46 17.75 1.85
N ILE A 292 9.64 18.75 2.20
CA ILE A 292 9.98 19.74 3.23
C ILE A 292 10.12 19.07 4.59
N ALA A 293 9.20 18.16 4.96
CA ALA A 293 9.29 17.40 6.20
C ALA A 293 10.59 16.60 6.29
N ALA A 294 10.93 15.87 5.21
CA ALA A 294 12.18 15.11 5.12
C ALA A 294 13.42 16.03 5.13
N THR A 295 13.36 17.17 4.46
CA THR A 295 14.44 18.18 4.41
C THR A 295 14.71 18.79 5.78
N ALA A 296 13.66 19.22 6.49
CA ALA A 296 13.77 19.77 7.83
C ALA A 296 14.39 18.77 8.80
N MET A 297 13.95 17.51 8.74
CA MET A 297 14.53 16.43 9.54
C MET A 297 16.01 16.20 9.18
N ALA A 298 16.33 16.05 7.91
CA ALA A 298 17.69 15.80 7.44
C ALA A 298 18.68 16.94 7.76
N ALA A 299 18.26 18.20 7.57
CA ALA A 299 19.03 19.38 7.97
C ALA A 299 19.29 19.35 9.48
N GLY A 300 18.29 18.91 10.24
CA GLY A 300 18.39 18.65 11.66
C GLY A 300 19.45 17.64 12.09
N PHE A 301 19.77 16.67 11.25
CA PHE A 301 20.87 15.70 11.42
C PHE A 301 22.19 16.18 10.78
N GLY A 302 22.28 17.47 10.41
CA GLY A 302 23.48 18.09 9.86
C GLY A 302 23.79 17.67 8.43
N ILE A 303 22.79 17.22 7.64
CA ILE A 303 22.96 16.97 6.21
C ILE A 303 22.91 18.31 5.47
N SER A 304 23.89 18.55 4.60
CA SER A 304 24.00 19.81 3.85
C SER A 304 22.82 20.03 2.89
N LYS A 305 22.48 21.29 2.65
CA LYS A 305 21.42 21.67 1.70
C LYS A 305 21.74 21.18 0.29
N GLU A 306 23.02 21.16 -0.10
CA GLU A 306 23.49 20.70 -1.40
C GLU A 306 23.22 19.20 -1.57
N THR A 307 23.55 18.39 -0.57
CA THR A 307 23.26 16.96 -0.57
C THR A 307 21.76 16.68 -0.61
N ILE A 308 20.97 17.44 0.15
CA ILE A 308 19.50 17.30 0.15
C ILE A 308 18.93 17.64 -1.23
N ALA A 309 19.40 18.72 -1.87
CA ALA A 309 18.95 19.11 -3.20
C ALA A 309 19.26 18.03 -4.26
N ILE A 310 20.47 17.46 -4.23
CA ILE A 310 20.87 16.35 -5.12
C ILE A 310 19.98 15.12 -4.89
N ALA A 311 19.74 14.77 -3.61
CA ALA A 311 18.92 13.63 -3.27
C ALA A 311 17.47 13.80 -3.77
N LEU A 312 16.83 14.94 -3.48
CA LEU A 312 15.45 15.21 -3.93
C LEU A 312 15.34 15.24 -5.46
N LYS A 313 16.30 15.85 -6.15
CA LYS A 313 16.33 15.88 -7.63
C LYS A 313 16.41 14.50 -8.25
N THR A 314 17.07 13.55 -7.58
CA THR A 314 17.27 12.17 -8.06
C THR A 314 16.27 11.16 -7.48
N PHE A 315 15.33 11.62 -6.64
CA PHE A 315 14.31 10.78 -6.05
C PHE A 315 13.28 10.32 -7.10
N LYS A 316 12.99 9.02 -7.16
CA LYS A 316 12.16 8.40 -8.21
C LYS A 316 10.70 8.19 -7.82
N SER A 317 10.38 8.15 -6.53
CA SER A 317 9.08 7.74 -5.92
C SER A 317 9.10 6.32 -5.32
N VAL A 318 7.92 5.85 -4.92
CA VAL A 318 7.61 4.54 -4.38
C VAL A 318 6.60 3.89 -5.33
N LYS A 319 6.73 2.58 -5.59
CA LYS A 319 5.75 1.86 -6.40
C LYS A 319 4.31 2.09 -5.90
N ARG A 320 3.35 2.19 -6.83
CA ARG A 320 1.94 2.51 -6.57
C ARG A 320 1.68 3.88 -5.92
N ARG A 321 2.57 4.86 -6.11
CA ARG A 321 2.35 6.28 -5.79
C ARG A 321 2.48 7.10 -7.07
N LEU A 322 1.34 7.39 -7.71
CA LEU A 322 1.25 7.96 -9.05
C LEU A 322 2.15 7.24 -10.09
N GLU A 323 2.22 5.90 -9.99
CA GLU A 323 3.09 5.08 -10.84
C GLU A 323 2.48 4.97 -12.24
N VAL A 324 3.19 5.44 -13.27
CA VAL A 324 2.79 5.23 -14.65
C VAL A 324 3.01 3.75 -15.00
N ARG A 325 1.92 3.02 -15.21
CA ARG A 325 1.94 1.58 -15.52
C ARG A 325 2.10 1.31 -17.01
N ALA A 326 1.45 2.13 -17.83
CA ALA A 326 1.46 1.98 -19.28
C ALA A 326 0.99 3.27 -19.97
N GLU A 327 1.34 3.41 -21.24
CA GLU A 327 0.74 4.37 -22.16
C GLU A 327 0.24 3.61 -23.39
N VAL A 328 -1.06 3.73 -23.68
CA VAL A 328 -1.71 2.99 -24.77
C VAL A 328 -2.60 3.94 -25.56
N SER A 329 -2.31 4.12 -26.85
CA SER A 329 -3.09 4.98 -27.75
C SER A 329 -3.31 6.40 -27.20
N GLY A 330 -2.28 6.98 -26.57
CA GLY A 330 -2.35 8.31 -25.93
C GLY A 330 -3.10 8.35 -24.58
N ILE A 331 -3.46 7.19 -24.02
CA ILE A 331 -4.03 7.06 -22.68
C ILE A 331 -2.94 6.61 -21.72
N THR A 332 -2.63 7.45 -20.74
CA THR A 332 -1.71 7.10 -19.65
C THR A 332 -2.47 6.40 -18.53
N ILE A 333 -2.02 5.21 -18.15
CA ILE A 333 -2.58 4.43 -17.04
C ILE A 333 -1.69 4.60 -15.83
N ILE A 334 -2.27 5.09 -14.73
CA ILE A 334 -1.56 5.45 -13.51
C ILE A 334 -2.16 4.65 -12.35
N ASP A 335 -1.30 4.01 -11.55
CA ASP A 335 -1.69 3.30 -10.32
C ASP A 335 -1.31 4.15 -9.09
N ASP A 336 -2.24 4.30 -8.15
CA ASP A 336 -2.05 5.07 -6.94
C ASP A 336 -2.74 4.40 -5.73
N PHE A 337 -2.09 4.45 -4.58
CA PHE A 337 -2.55 3.83 -3.33
C PHE A 337 -3.50 4.71 -2.50
N ALA A 338 -3.78 5.95 -2.93
CA ALA A 338 -4.70 6.82 -2.22
C ALA A 338 -6.07 6.16 -2.02
N HIS A 339 -6.50 6.09 -0.77
CA HIS A 339 -7.79 5.51 -0.38
C HIS A 339 -8.58 6.42 0.55
N HIS A 340 -7.92 7.36 1.23
CA HIS A 340 -8.58 8.39 2.03
C HIS A 340 -8.99 9.57 1.13
N PRO A 341 -10.16 10.22 1.36
CA PRO A 341 -10.61 11.35 0.54
C PRO A 341 -9.58 12.47 0.37
N THR A 342 -8.88 12.85 1.44
CA THR A 342 -7.80 13.86 1.39
C THR A 342 -6.69 13.46 0.41
N ALA A 343 -6.23 12.20 0.47
CA ALA A 343 -5.21 11.68 -0.43
C ALA A 343 -5.72 11.59 -1.87
N ILE A 344 -6.96 11.16 -2.08
CA ILE A 344 -7.59 11.08 -3.41
C ILE A 344 -7.67 12.47 -4.05
N ALA A 345 -8.09 13.49 -3.28
CA ALA A 345 -8.17 14.86 -3.75
C ALA A 345 -6.78 15.42 -4.12
N GLY A 346 -5.77 15.14 -3.30
CA GLY A 346 -4.37 15.49 -3.58
C GLY A 346 -3.85 14.84 -4.87
N THR A 347 -4.10 13.54 -5.04
CA THR A 347 -3.77 12.77 -6.24
C THR A 347 -4.43 13.37 -7.49
N LEU A 348 -5.74 13.63 -7.46
CA LEU A 348 -6.46 14.18 -8.61
C LEU A 348 -6.00 15.60 -8.95
N THR A 349 -5.77 16.44 -7.94
CA THR A 349 -5.21 17.79 -8.13
C THR A 349 -3.83 17.75 -8.79
N ALA A 350 -2.94 16.86 -8.31
CA ALA A 350 -1.62 16.68 -8.88
C ALA A 350 -1.67 16.23 -10.35
N LEU A 351 -2.60 15.32 -10.68
CA LEU A 351 -2.80 14.87 -12.06
C LEU A 351 -3.24 16.02 -12.99
N ARG A 352 -4.04 16.98 -12.50
CA ARG A 352 -4.42 18.15 -13.30
C ARG A 352 -3.23 19.03 -13.66
N SER A 353 -2.35 19.30 -12.70
CA SER A 353 -1.13 20.07 -12.96
C SER A 353 -0.18 19.32 -13.92
N ARG A 354 -0.13 17.98 -13.82
CA ARG A 354 0.73 17.15 -14.65
C ARG A 354 0.22 17.00 -16.09
N TYR A 355 -1.10 16.91 -16.25
CA TYR A 355 -1.78 16.67 -17.53
C TYR A 355 -2.86 17.74 -17.79
N PRO A 356 -2.47 19.02 -17.99
CA PRO A 356 -3.42 20.14 -18.04
C PRO A 356 -4.42 20.08 -19.21
N LYS A 357 -4.08 19.36 -20.28
CA LYS A 357 -4.95 19.14 -21.44
C LYS A 357 -5.65 17.78 -21.43
N GLY A 358 -5.30 16.92 -20.48
CA GLY A 358 -5.80 15.55 -20.40
C GLY A 358 -7.11 15.45 -19.63
N ARG A 359 -7.97 14.52 -20.05
CA ARG A 359 -9.11 14.12 -19.23
C ARG A 359 -8.66 13.15 -18.14
N VAL A 360 -9.06 13.39 -16.90
CA VAL A 360 -8.75 12.52 -15.76
C VAL A 360 -9.94 11.61 -15.49
N TRP A 361 -9.72 10.30 -15.63
CA TRP A 361 -10.68 9.27 -15.28
C TRP A 361 -10.23 8.61 -13.97
N ALA A 362 -11.05 8.72 -12.92
CA ALA A 362 -10.79 8.06 -11.65
C ALA A 362 -11.48 6.69 -11.62
N ILE A 363 -10.72 5.62 -11.43
CA ILE A 363 -11.28 4.27 -11.26
C ILE A 363 -11.00 3.82 -9.84
N LEU A 364 -12.04 3.82 -9.01
CA LEU A 364 -11.93 3.52 -7.58
C LEU A 364 -12.42 2.10 -7.27
N GLU A 365 -11.63 1.33 -6.54
CA GLU A 365 -12.09 0.12 -5.87
C GLU A 365 -12.01 0.28 -4.35
N PRO A 366 -13.16 0.30 -3.66
CA PRO A 366 -13.20 0.38 -2.20
C PRO A 366 -12.56 -0.87 -1.56
N ARG A 367 -11.30 -0.78 -1.14
CA ARG A 367 -10.54 -1.88 -0.51
C ARG A 367 -10.17 -1.64 0.95
N SER A 368 -9.75 -0.43 1.33
CA SER A 368 -9.35 -0.17 2.72
C SER A 368 -10.54 -0.27 3.66
N ASN A 369 -10.31 -0.60 4.93
CA ASN A 369 -11.39 -0.78 5.89
C ASN A 369 -12.28 0.46 6.02
N THR A 370 -11.68 1.64 6.08
CA THR A 370 -12.42 2.90 6.11
C THR A 370 -13.19 3.15 4.81
N LEU A 371 -12.55 2.96 3.65
CA LEU A 371 -13.15 3.26 2.34
C LEU A 371 -14.33 2.32 2.01
N ARG A 372 -14.35 1.10 2.57
CA ARG A 372 -15.47 0.16 2.42
C ARG A 372 -16.71 0.55 3.24
N ARG A 373 -16.61 1.56 4.11
CA ARG A 373 -17.69 2.05 4.98
C ARG A 373 -18.21 3.40 4.52
N ASN A 374 -19.42 3.77 4.96
CA ASN A 374 -20.10 5.02 4.60
C ASN A 374 -19.66 6.25 5.42
N ILE A 375 -18.78 6.08 6.41
CA ILE A 375 -18.39 7.13 7.38
C ILE A 375 -17.74 8.37 6.74
N LEU A 376 -17.04 8.21 5.61
CA LEU A 376 -16.43 9.31 4.85
C LEU A 376 -17.03 9.48 3.46
N GLN A 377 -18.26 8.99 3.22
CA GLN A 377 -18.85 8.96 1.88
C GLN A 377 -19.01 10.36 1.26
N ALA A 378 -19.44 11.35 2.05
CA ALA A 378 -19.62 12.71 1.56
C ALA A 378 -18.28 13.37 1.15
N GLN A 379 -17.23 13.15 1.94
CA GLN A 379 -15.88 13.62 1.65
C GLN A 379 -15.32 12.89 0.42
N LEU A 380 -15.56 11.59 0.32
CA LEU A 380 -15.17 10.79 -0.83
C LEU A 380 -15.82 11.31 -2.12
N ALA A 381 -17.13 11.59 -2.10
CA ALA A 381 -17.84 12.17 -3.23
C ALA A 381 -17.19 13.49 -3.69
N LYS A 382 -16.93 14.40 -2.76
CA LYS A 382 -16.26 15.68 -3.03
C LYS A 382 -14.86 15.49 -3.63
N SER A 383 -14.09 14.53 -3.11
CA SER A 383 -12.73 14.27 -3.62
C SER A 383 -12.76 13.73 -5.05
N LEU A 384 -13.67 12.79 -5.35
CA LEU A 384 -13.78 12.17 -6.67
C LEU A 384 -14.36 13.12 -7.73
N ALA A 385 -15.18 14.09 -7.33
CA ALA A 385 -15.74 15.11 -8.22
C ALA A 385 -14.69 16.00 -8.91
N LEU A 386 -13.42 15.93 -8.49
CA LEU A 386 -12.30 16.59 -9.17
C LEU A 386 -11.90 15.92 -10.51
N ALA A 387 -12.32 14.66 -10.73
CA ALA A 387 -12.11 13.93 -11.98
C ALA A 387 -13.19 14.27 -13.02
N ASP A 388 -12.89 14.08 -14.32
CA ASP A 388 -13.88 14.30 -15.39
C ASP A 388 -14.88 13.15 -15.51
N GLU A 389 -14.43 11.94 -15.22
CA GLU A 389 -15.26 10.74 -15.15
C GLU A 389 -14.81 9.90 -13.96
N VAL A 390 -15.77 9.26 -13.30
CA VAL A 390 -15.52 8.38 -12.15
C VAL A 390 -16.16 7.04 -12.42
N VAL A 391 -15.39 5.97 -12.27
CA VAL A 391 -15.88 4.59 -12.31
C VAL A 391 -15.67 3.96 -10.94
N ILE A 392 -16.76 3.54 -10.32
CA ILE A 392 -16.74 2.92 -8.99
C ILE A 392 -16.93 1.41 -9.16
N ALA A 393 -15.94 0.63 -8.73
CA ALA A 393 -16.04 -0.82 -8.64
C ALA A 393 -16.79 -1.25 -7.38
N ASN A 394 -17.16 -2.53 -7.31
CA ASN A 394 -17.83 -3.08 -6.14
C ASN A 394 -16.96 -3.00 -4.88
N VAL A 395 -17.63 -2.91 -3.72
CA VAL A 395 -16.96 -2.92 -2.41
C VAL A 395 -16.29 -4.28 -2.19
N PHE A 396 -14.97 -4.29 -2.00
CA PHE A 396 -14.20 -5.52 -1.85
C PHE A 396 -14.58 -6.26 -0.56
N LYS A 397 -14.90 -7.55 -0.65
CA LYS A 397 -15.38 -8.37 0.49
C LYS A 397 -16.52 -7.68 1.25
N SER A 398 -17.53 -7.16 0.53
CA SER A 398 -18.68 -6.44 1.11
C SER A 398 -19.33 -7.17 2.27
N ASP A 399 -19.39 -8.50 2.20
CA ASP A 399 -20.08 -9.36 3.18
C ASP A 399 -19.40 -9.36 4.55
N SER A 400 -18.14 -8.91 4.63
CA SER A 400 -17.42 -8.70 5.90
C SER A 400 -17.78 -7.40 6.61
N ILE A 401 -18.61 -6.54 6.00
CA ILE A 401 -19.03 -5.24 6.54
C ILE A 401 -20.55 -5.25 6.74
N PRO A 402 -21.04 -4.89 7.95
CA PRO A 402 -22.47 -4.74 8.21
C PRO A 402 -23.13 -3.83 7.17
N GLU A 403 -24.33 -4.20 6.70
CA GLU A 403 -25.00 -3.48 5.60
C GLU A 403 -25.22 -2.00 5.90
N ALA A 404 -25.58 -1.66 7.15
CA ALA A 404 -25.80 -0.30 7.61
C ALA A 404 -24.52 0.57 7.64
N GLU A 405 -23.35 -0.04 7.73
CA GLU A 405 -22.05 0.65 7.75
C GLU A 405 -21.41 0.71 6.36
N ARG A 406 -21.90 -0.09 5.41
CA ARG A 406 -21.26 -0.29 4.11
C ARG A 406 -21.34 0.97 3.26
N LEU A 407 -20.29 1.24 2.48
CA LEU A 407 -20.29 2.29 1.47
C LEU A 407 -21.45 2.08 0.49
N ASN A 408 -22.32 3.09 0.36
CA ASN A 408 -23.42 3.05 -0.58
C ASN A 408 -22.94 3.60 -1.93
N ILE A 409 -22.55 2.70 -2.83
CA ILE A 409 -22.02 3.06 -4.16
C ILE A 409 -23.03 3.82 -5.03
N ALA A 410 -24.34 3.59 -4.86
CA ALA A 410 -25.38 4.27 -5.61
C ALA A 410 -25.57 5.71 -5.14
N ALA A 411 -25.65 5.92 -3.83
CA ALA A 411 -25.69 7.25 -3.24
C ALA A 411 -24.39 8.02 -3.54
N LEU A 412 -23.22 7.37 -3.41
CA LEU A 412 -21.93 7.98 -3.76
C LEU A 412 -21.89 8.44 -5.23
N ALA A 413 -22.35 7.61 -6.18
CA ALA A 413 -22.40 8.00 -7.58
C ALA A 413 -23.35 9.19 -7.81
N ALA A 414 -24.49 9.23 -7.13
CA ALA A 414 -25.42 10.35 -7.20
C ALA A 414 -24.81 11.64 -6.63
N ASP A 415 -24.10 11.57 -5.50
CA ASP A 415 -23.46 12.70 -4.82
C ASP A 415 -22.29 13.28 -5.64
N ILE A 416 -21.55 12.45 -6.39
CA ILE A 416 -20.52 12.93 -7.33
C ILE A 416 -21.16 13.68 -8.51
N GLY A 417 -22.32 13.20 -8.98
CA GLY A 417 -23.07 13.83 -10.06
C GLY A 417 -22.65 13.40 -11.47
N LYS A 418 -22.63 14.34 -12.41
CA LYS A 418 -22.40 14.04 -13.84
C LYS A 418 -21.00 13.48 -14.06
N GLY A 419 -20.91 12.32 -14.71
CA GLY A 419 -19.64 11.64 -15.01
C GLY A 419 -19.34 10.44 -14.10
N ALA A 420 -20.13 10.21 -13.05
CA ALA A 420 -20.02 9.02 -12.23
C ALA A 420 -20.78 7.82 -12.82
N ARG A 421 -20.14 6.66 -12.81
CA ARG A 421 -20.69 5.39 -13.30
C ARG A 421 -20.36 4.28 -12.31
N ILE A 422 -21.34 3.42 -12.06
CA ILE A 422 -21.14 2.18 -11.31
C ILE A 422 -20.80 1.10 -12.33
N ASN A 423 -19.74 0.33 -12.06
CA ASN A 423 -19.37 -0.76 -12.93
C ASN A 423 -20.41 -1.91 -12.86
N SER A 424 -20.69 -2.57 -13.99
CA SER A 424 -21.62 -3.70 -14.05
C SER A 424 -21.18 -4.85 -13.11
N PRO A 425 -22.13 -5.63 -12.56
CA PRO A 425 -21.91 -6.58 -11.46
C PRO A 425 -20.94 -7.75 -11.75
N HIS A 426 -20.39 -7.88 -12.96
CA HIS A 426 -19.56 -9.02 -13.37
C HIS A 426 -18.05 -8.74 -13.36
N ALA A 427 -17.60 -7.54 -12.98
CA ALA A 427 -16.17 -7.25 -12.82
C ALA A 427 -15.87 -6.80 -11.38
N THR A 428 -15.17 -7.67 -10.65
CA THR A 428 -14.94 -7.60 -9.20
C THR A 428 -13.64 -6.90 -8.78
N SER A 429 -12.87 -6.31 -9.71
CA SER A 429 -11.61 -5.60 -9.39
C SER A 429 -11.28 -4.46 -10.36
N VAL A 430 -10.41 -3.52 -9.97
CA VAL A 430 -9.99 -2.35 -10.81
C VAL A 430 -9.44 -2.77 -12.16
N ARG A 431 -8.59 -3.81 -12.21
CA ARG A 431 -7.81 -4.11 -13.44
C ARG A 431 -8.70 -4.45 -14.65
N PRO A 432 -9.70 -5.36 -14.55
CA PRO A 432 -10.67 -5.56 -15.61
C PRO A 432 -11.47 -4.29 -15.97
N VAL A 433 -11.78 -3.45 -14.99
CA VAL A 433 -12.50 -2.18 -15.21
C VAL A 433 -11.65 -1.18 -15.97
N ALA A 434 -10.37 -1.07 -15.63
CA ALA A 434 -9.40 -0.24 -16.33
C ALA A 434 -9.22 -0.71 -17.78
N VAL A 435 -9.03 -2.01 -18.03
CA VAL A 435 -8.95 -2.57 -19.40
C VAL A 435 -10.19 -2.20 -20.21
N ARG A 436 -11.39 -2.45 -19.66
CA ARG A 436 -12.65 -2.17 -20.37
C ARG A 436 -12.84 -0.68 -20.63
N THR A 437 -12.49 0.15 -19.66
CA THR A 437 -12.54 1.61 -19.79
C THR A 437 -11.60 2.11 -20.87
N VAL A 438 -10.33 1.65 -20.88
CA VAL A 438 -9.34 1.98 -21.91
C VAL A 438 -9.81 1.53 -23.28
N ALA A 439 -10.31 0.28 -23.40
CA ALA A 439 -10.86 -0.22 -24.65
C ALA A 439 -12.05 0.63 -25.15
N HIS A 440 -12.95 1.05 -24.25
CA HIS A 440 -14.08 1.92 -24.59
C HIS A 440 -13.63 3.31 -25.05
N CYS A 441 -12.66 3.93 -24.37
CA CYS A 441 -12.08 5.21 -24.75
C CYS A 441 -11.38 5.15 -26.11
N CYS A 442 -10.56 4.13 -26.34
CA CYS A 442 -9.92 3.87 -27.64
C CYS A 442 -10.97 3.72 -28.75
N GLN A 443 -12.05 2.97 -28.52
CA GLN A 443 -13.14 2.80 -29.49
C GLN A 443 -13.85 4.12 -29.81
N ARG A 444 -14.15 4.94 -28.79
CA ARG A 444 -14.75 6.27 -29.00
C ARG A 444 -13.84 7.19 -29.80
N ALA A 445 -12.55 7.23 -29.45
CA ALA A 445 -11.55 8.02 -30.18
C ALA A 445 -11.41 7.57 -31.64
N CYS A 446 -11.38 6.26 -31.92
CA CYS A 446 -11.37 5.72 -33.28
C CYS A 446 -12.66 6.04 -34.04
N SER A 447 -13.83 5.97 -33.39
CA SER A 447 -15.13 6.25 -34.02
C SER A 447 -15.36 7.74 -34.32
N ALA A 448 -14.66 8.64 -33.61
CA ALA A 448 -14.66 10.07 -33.88
C ALA A 448 -13.72 10.47 -35.04
N GLY A 449 -12.79 9.59 -35.43
CA GLY A 449 -11.77 9.86 -36.46
C GLY A 449 -11.96 9.16 -37.81
N SER A 450 -12.91 8.21 -37.96
CA SER A 450 -13.12 7.48 -39.23
C SER A 450 -14.43 6.68 -39.25
N SER A 451 -15.14 6.69 -40.39
CA SER A 451 -16.34 5.87 -40.64
C SER A 451 -16.07 4.36 -40.76
N ALA A 452 -14.80 3.93 -40.81
CA ALA A 452 -14.41 2.54 -41.07
C ALA A 452 -14.15 1.67 -39.80
N ALA A 453 -14.12 2.24 -38.60
CA ALA A 453 -13.70 1.55 -37.37
C ALA A 453 -14.83 0.82 -36.60
N ARG A 454 -15.87 0.30 -37.29
CA ARG A 454 -17.04 -0.35 -36.67
C ARG A 454 -17.03 -1.89 -36.73
N SER A 455 -15.88 -2.54 -36.87
CA SER A 455 -15.80 -4.02 -36.91
C SER A 455 -15.53 -4.64 -35.51
N PRO A 456 -16.19 -5.76 -35.14
CA PRO A 456 -15.91 -6.50 -33.90
C PRO A 456 -14.44 -6.93 -33.75
N ALA A 457 -13.76 -7.22 -34.86
CA ALA A 457 -12.35 -7.66 -34.85
C ALA A 457 -11.37 -6.55 -34.44
N ALA A 458 -11.72 -5.27 -34.63
CA ALA A 458 -10.95 -4.14 -34.12
C ALA A 458 -11.13 -3.94 -32.60
N ARG A 459 -12.30 -4.36 -32.06
CA ARG A 459 -12.61 -4.32 -30.62
C ARG A 459 -11.75 -5.31 -29.84
N ASP A 460 -11.60 -6.53 -30.35
CA ASP A 460 -10.77 -7.55 -29.68
C ASP A 460 -9.29 -7.23 -29.72
N ARG A 461 -8.75 -6.68 -30.83
CA ARG A 461 -7.31 -6.35 -30.92
C ARG A 461 -6.87 -5.24 -29.96
N SER A 462 -7.71 -4.21 -29.78
CA SER A 462 -7.41 -3.09 -28.87
C SER A 462 -7.48 -3.50 -27.40
N ALA A 463 -8.45 -4.34 -27.02
CA ALA A 463 -8.51 -4.93 -25.69
C ALA A 463 -7.35 -5.92 -25.45
N SER A 464 -7.04 -6.78 -26.44
CA SER A 464 -5.96 -7.78 -26.41
C SER A 464 -4.59 -7.15 -26.11
N ALA A 465 -4.29 -6.00 -26.71
CA ALA A 465 -3.04 -5.27 -26.46
C ALA A 465 -2.93 -4.69 -25.03
N CYS A 466 -4.06 -4.45 -24.35
CA CYS A 466 -4.07 -3.88 -23.00
C CYS A 466 -3.85 -4.93 -21.88
N TYR A 467 -4.19 -6.20 -22.10
CA TYR A 467 -4.13 -7.23 -21.05
C TYR A 467 -2.71 -7.46 -20.49
N PRO A 468 -1.66 -7.67 -21.33
CA PRO A 468 -0.30 -7.89 -20.82
C PRO A 468 0.24 -6.68 -20.06
N LEU A 469 -0.07 -5.46 -20.55
CA LEU A 469 0.39 -4.19 -19.96
C LEU A 469 -0.20 -3.90 -18.58
N LEU A 470 -1.34 -4.55 -18.25
CA LEU A 470 -2.02 -4.44 -16.96
C LEU A 470 -1.81 -5.69 -16.08
N GLY A 471 -0.92 -6.60 -16.48
CA GLY A 471 -0.61 -7.82 -15.74
C GLY A 471 -1.77 -8.82 -15.72
N LEU A 472 -2.55 -8.89 -16.80
CA LEU A 472 -3.64 -9.85 -17.00
C LEU A 472 -3.27 -10.83 -18.12
N SER A 473 -3.59 -12.11 -17.95
CA SER A 473 -3.49 -13.12 -19.01
C SER A 473 -4.82 -13.27 -19.74
N HIS A 474 -4.79 -13.65 -21.03
CA HIS A 474 -5.98 -13.84 -21.87
C HIS A 474 -7.04 -14.80 -21.27
N HIS A 475 -6.65 -15.68 -20.34
CA HIS A 475 -7.51 -16.67 -19.71
C HIS A 475 -8.25 -16.21 -18.44
N SER A 476 -8.01 -14.98 -17.96
CA SER A 476 -8.53 -14.53 -16.66
C SER A 476 -10.00 -14.02 -16.67
N LEU A 477 -10.73 -14.15 -17.79
CA LEU A 477 -12.13 -13.70 -17.93
C LEU A 477 -13.03 -14.69 -18.69
N SER A 478 -12.70 -15.99 -18.75
CA SER A 478 -13.64 -16.98 -19.29
C SER A 478 -14.75 -17.28 -18.26
N THR A 479 -15.98 -16.90 -18.59
CA THR A 479 -17.21 -17.40 -17.95
C THR A 479 -17.30 -18.91 -18.13
N PRO A 480 -17.72 -19.69 -17.11
CA PRO A 480 -18.01 -21.09 -17.29
C PRO A 480 -19.33 -21.21 -18.08
N GLY A 481 -19.25 -21.72 -19.30
CA GLY A 481 -20.41 -22.06 -20.11
C GLY A 481 -20.67 -21.09 -21.26
N GLU A 482 -19.88 -21.21 -22.32
CA GLU A 482 -20.35 -20.98 -23.69
C GLU A 482 -19.30 -21.57 -24.65
N SER A 483 -19.47 -22.84 -25.02
CA SER A 483 -18.72 -23.51 -26.08
C SER A 483 -19.24 -23.03 -27.44
N PRO A 484 -18.39 -22.55 -28.38
CA PRO A 484 -18.84 -22.21 -29.71
C PRO A 484 -18.91 -23.48 -30.57
N HIS A 485 -20.11 -24.04 -30.72
CA HIS A 485 -20.41 -25.03 -31.75
C HIS A 485 -21.06 -24.35 -32.98
N ARG A 486 -20.64 -24.84 -34.16
CA ARG A 486 -21.09 -24.59 -35.55
C ARG A 486 -20.20 -23.61 -36.35
N ALA A 487 -19.72 -23.93 -37.55
CA ALA A 487 -19.80 -25.12 -38.39
C ALA A 487 -18.79 -24.99 -39.55
N SER A 488 -18.21 -26.10 -40.02
CA SER A 488 -18.09 -26.39 -41.46
C SER A 488 -17.72 -27.86 -41.69
N CYS A 489 -18.64 -28.61 -42.29
CA CYS A 489 -18.40 -29.93 -42.88
C CYS A 489 -17.49 -29.81 -44.11
N ARG A 490 -16.54 -30.75 -44.27
CA ARG A 490 -16.18 -31.41 -45.53
C ARG A 490 -15.28 -32.64 -45.29
N SER A 491 -15.91 -33.82 -45.45
CA SER A 491 -15.46 -35.06 -46.12
C SER A 491 -14.09 -35.74 -45.87
N ALA A 492 -14.20 -37.07 -45.62
CA ALA A 492 -13.29 -38.21 -45.87
C ALA A 492 -12.06 -38.35 -44.93
N ASP A 493 -11.66 -39.50 -44.37
CA ASP A 493 -11.75 -40.94 -44.73
C ASP A 493 -11.51 -41.76 -43.41
N PRO A 494 -12.21 -42.87 -43.12
CA PRO A 494 -12.00 -43.65 -41.90
C PRO A 494 -11.06 -44.82 -42.15
N ARG A 495 -10.09 -45.10 -41.26
CA ARG A 495 -9.44 -46.42 -41.18
C ARG A 495 -8.45 -46.55 -39.99
N PHE A 496 -8.63 -47.64 -39.24
CA PHE A 496 -7.70 -48.27 -38.28
C PHE A 496 -7.38 -47.50 -36.98
N ALA A 497 -7.31 -48.08 -35.78
CA ALA A 497 -7.40 -49.47 -35.35
C ALA A 497 -7.83 -49.55 -33.87
N THR A 498 -8.52 -50.64 -33.60
CA THR A 498 -8.86 -51.31 -32.34
C THR A 498 -7.65 -51.62 -31.42
N ALA A 499 -7.82 -51.39 -30.12
CA ALA A 499 -7.47 -52.27 -28.98
C ALA A 499 -7.92 -51.53 -27.71
N GLY A 500 -8.94 -51.97 -26.97
CA GLY A 500 -8.83 -53.02 -25.94
C GLY A 500 -8.23 -52.41 -24.66
N VAL A 501 -8.80 -52.45 -23.45
CA VAL A 501 -9.72 -53.41 -22.82
C VAL A 501 -10.35 -52.74 -21.58
N GLU A 502 -11.65 -53.01 -21.41
CA GLU A 502 -12.48 -53.21 -20.21
C GLU A 502 -11.96 -52.83 -18.80
N ARG A 503 -12.69 -51.99 -18.05
CA ARG A 503 -13.81 -52.27 -17.09
C ARG A 503 -13.34 -52.39 -15.63
N ALA A 504 -13.88 -51.52 -14.77
CA ALA A 504 -14.61 -51.92 -13.55
C ALA A 504 -15.22 -50.69 -12.84
N LEU A 505 -16.54 -50.58 -12.94
CA LEU A 505 -17.47 -50.01 -11.93
C LEU A 505 -18.23 -51.22 -11.34
N PRO A 506 -19.20 -51.14 -10.39
CA PRO A 506 -19.54 -50.13 -9.36
C PRO A 506 -19.91 -50.74 -7.97
N GLY A 507 -20.32 -49.90 -7.01
CA GLY A 507 -21.26 -50.24 -5.91
C GLY A 507 -20.63 -50.20 -4.52
N SER A 508 -21.29 -49.80 -3.42
CA SER A 508 -22.69 -49.39 -3.20
C SER A 508 -22.87 -48.99 -1.71
N ARG A 509 -23.68 -47.94 -1.47
CA ARG A 509 -24.73 -47.79 -0.41
C ARG A 509 -24.39 -47.56 1.10
N PHE A 510 -24.91 -46.42 1.61
CA PHE A 510 -25.70 -46.16 2.86
C PHE A 510 -25.05 -46.43 4.26
N PHE A 511 -25.28 -45.76 5.41
CA PHE A 511 -26.25 -44.79 6.01
C PHE A 511 -25.49 -43.88 7.05
N PRO A 512 -26.11 -42.84 7.65
CA PRO A 512 -25.53 -41.79 8.49
C PRO A 512 -25.67 -42.04 10.00
N ILE A 513 -24.93 -41.28 10.84
CA ILE A 513 -25.17 -41.18 12.28
C ILE A 513 -25.09 -39.72 12.73
N ARG A 514 -26.18 -39.26 13.36
CA ARG A 514 -26.28 -38.09 14.24
C ARG A 514 -25.96 -38.52 15.69
N HIS A 515 -25.31 -37.66 16.46
CA HIS A 515 -25.52 -37.43 17.91
C HIS A 515 -24.86 -36.07 18.23
N ARG A 516 -25.59 -34.98 18.50
CA ARG A 516 -26.05 -34.49 19.81
C ARG A 516 -25.05 -34.66 20.96
N GLY A 517 -24.45 -33.53 21.34
CA GLY A 517 -24.11 -33.09 22.70
C GLY A 517 -24.50 -31.62 22.78
#